data_AF-A0A2E6YLE4-F1
#
_entry.id   AF-A0A2E6YLE4-F1
#
_cell.length_a   1.000
_cell.length_b   1.000
_cell.length_c   1.000
_cell.angle_alpha   90.00
_cell.angle_beta   90.00
_cell.angle_gamma   90.00
#
_symmetry.space_group_name_H-M   'P 1'
#
loop_
_entity.id
_entity.type
_entity.pdbx_description
1 polymer ?
#
loop_
_entity_poly.entity_id
_entity_poly.type
_entity_poly.pdbx_seq_one_letter_code
_entity_poly.pdbx_strand_id
1 'polypeptide(L)'
;MSNAFTQMIANILENVTAIEEKNKSLYEKRLERVKEAYSEANNGLIPNIDKIGRLHAPCNGYTVPQFSKFLEDAKGFEDNYKNALFSKGEFIPYPMSDDYDYFTMLGDRTKHYSFEFRIQVSEKEIEVLESINCEDKPFSISFSRSWNFRNVKYSYVTIRSFWKTVHYEFADNFQSYRQIIKEQERLEQERLRLERLAKKGKAPVGVDTVSGTVISLKNVFDSFGNLKTKMLVELENKSTVFGIRPARIKEVKEGDKVTFTATFDSTDDDTHAFYKSPKQVSFEEQVA
;
A
#
# COMPACT_ATOMS: atom_id res chain seq x y z
N MET A 1 0.41 -10.77 13.95
CA MET A 1 0.18 -9.58 13.11
C MET A 1 1.54 -8.99 12.76
N SER A 2 1.72 -8.40 11.58
CA SER A 2 2.96 -7.64 11.32
C SER A 2 2.95 -6.43 12.26
N ASN A 3 3.84 -6.44 13.26
CA ASN A 3 4.03 -5.34 14.21
C ASN A 3 4.14 -3.98 13.48
N ALA A 4 4.72 -3.99 12.27
CA ALA A 4 4.89 -2.81 11.44
C ALA A 4 3.58 -2.15 10.98
N PHE A 5 2.52 -2.91 10.67
CA PHE A 5 1.25 -2.31 10.23
C PHE A 5 0.55 -1.60 11.37
N THR A 6 0.45 -2.25 12.53
CA THR A 6 -0.14 -1.66 13.74
C THR A 6 0.65 -0.43 14.18
N GLN A 7 1.98 -0.48 14.13
CA GLN A 7 2.83 0.67 14.43
C GLN A 7 2.62 1.83 13.44
N MET A 8 2.52 1.54 12.13
CA MET A 8 2.22 2.57 11.13
C MET A 8 0.90 3.26 11.42
N ILE A 9 -0.15 2.49 11.73
CA ILE A 9 -1.46 3.05 12.08
C ILE A 9 -1.39 3.90 13.35
N ALA A 10 -0.67 3.46 14.38
CA ALA A 10 -0.47 4.24 15.59
C ALA A 10 0.20 5.59 15.30
N ASN A 11 1.25 5.61 14.48
CA ASN A 11 1.93 6.83 14.07
C ASN A 11 1.01 7.77 13.28
N ILE A 12 0.21 7.25 12.35
CA ILE A 12 -0.79 8.04 11.62
C ILE A 12 -1.75 8.70 12.59
N LEU A 13 -2.27 7.97 13.58
CA LEU A 13 -3.23 8.53 14.54
C LEU A 13 -2.62 9.62 15.44
N GLU A 14 -1.37 9.45 15.85
CA GLU A 14 -0.62 10.47 16.59
C GLU A 14 -0.46 11.74 15.74
N ASN A 15 -0.02 11.60 14.49
CA ASN A 15 0.17 12.71 13.57
C ASN A 15 -1.15 13.41 13.22
N VAL A 16 -2.22 12.66 12.99
CA VAL A 16 -3.56 13.23 12.76
C VAL A 16 -4.03 14.03 13.97
N THR A 17 -3.78 13.55 15.19
CA THR A 17 -4.13 14.29 16.42
C THR A 17 -3.33 15.59 16.51
N ALA A 18 -2.03 15.57 16.20
CA ALA A 18 -1.21 16.78 16.16
C ALA A 18 -1.70 17.78 15.08
N ILE A 19 -2.13 17.27 13.91
CA ILE A 19 -2.72 18.10 12.85
C ILE A 19 -4.03 18.75 13.34
N GLU A 20 -4.92 17.99 13.99
CA GLU A 20 -6.15 18.51 14.59
C GLU A 20 -5.88 19.64 15.59
N GLU A 21 -4.94 19.44 16.52
CA GLU A 21 -4.59 20.44 17.54
C GLU A 21 -3.99 21.70 16.92
N LYS A 22 -3.08 21.54 15.95
CA LYS A 22 -2.48 22.65 15.20
C LYS A 22 -3.55 23.45 14.47
N ASN A 23 -4.45 22.77 13.75
CA ASN A 23 -5.51 23.41 12.98
C ASN A 23 -6.51 24.13 13.91
N LYS A 24 -6.84 23.54 15.07
CA LYS A 24 -7.64 24.18 16.11
C LYS A 24 -7.00 25.46 16.61
N SER A 25 -5.71 25.42 16.96
CA SER A 25 -4.98 26.60 17.45
C SER A 25 -4.90 27.72 16.40
N LEU A 26 -4.66 27.36 15.14
CA LEU A 26 -4.65 28.31 14.02
C LEU A 26 -6.03 28.94 13.80
N TYR A 27 -7.09 28.15 13.94
CA TYR A 27 -8.47 28.62 13.86
C TYR A 27 -8.78 29.61 14.99
N GLU A 28 -8.49 29.27 16.25
CA GLU A 28 -8.74 30.16 17.40
C GLU A 28 -8.02 31.50 17.25
N LYS A 29 -6.73 31.49 16.85
CA LYS A 29 -5.96 32.71 16.59
C LYS A 29 -6.53 33.53 15.43
N ARG A 30 -7.06 32.88 14.39
CA ARG A 30 -7.71 33.58 13.28
C ARG A 30 -9.03 34.18 13.71
N LEU A 31 -9.84 33.44 14.46
CA LEU A 31 -11.13 33.88 14.96
C LEU A 31 -11.00 35.13 15.83
N GLU A 32 -10.00 35.19 16.72
CA GLU A 32 -9.76 36.39 17.54
C GLU A 32 -9.36 37.59 16.66
N ARG A 33 -8.44 37.43 15.71
CA ARG A 33 -8.09 38.50 14.76
C ARG A 33 -9.29 38.98 13.94
N VAL A 34 -10.16 38.05 13.53
CA VAL A 34 -11.40 38.35 12.80
C VAL A 34 -12.35 39.14 13.70
N LYS A 35 -12.60 38.69 14.93
CA LYS A 35 -13.44 39.43 15.90
C LYS A 35 -12.92 40.83 16.18
N GLU A 36 -11.61 40.99 16.37
CA GLU A 36 -10.96 42.30 16.57
C GLU A 36 -11.20 43.22 15.38
N ALA A 37 -10.96 42.75 14.16
CA ALA A 37 -11.18 43.53 12.94
C ALA A 37 -12.66 43.93 12.76
N TYR A 38 -13.58 43.00 13.03
CA TYR A 38 -15.02 43.27 12.98
C TYR A 38 -15.45 44.27 14.06
N SER A 39 -14.91 44.14 15.28
CA SER A 39 -15.14 45.07 16.38
C SER A 39 -14.70 46.49 16.02
N GLU A 40 -13.50 46.65 15.46
CA GLU A 40 -12.97 47.94 15.01
C GLU A 40 -13.87 48.58 13.93
N ALA A 41 -14.29 47.82 12.93
CA ALA A 41 -15.14 48.31 11.85
C ALA A 41 -16.59 48.64 12.29
N ASN A 42 -17.06 48.06 13.41
CA ASN A 42 -18.45 48.15 13.84
C ASN A 42 -18.60 48.73 15.27
N ASN A 43 -17.74 49.67 15.66
CA ASN A 43 -17.83 50.41 16.93
C ASN A 43 -17.87 49.52 18.18
N GLY A 44 -17.06 48.47 18.22
CA GLY A 44 -16.98 47.54 19.36
C GLY A 44 -17.89 46.31 19.25
N LEU A 45 -18.74 46.22 18.22
CA LEU A 45 -19.65 45.08 18.03
C LEU A 45 -18.94 43.91 17.34
N ILE A 46 -18.88 42.78 18.04
CA ILE A 46 -18.38 41.51 17.49
C ILE A 46 -19.51 40.69 16.84
N PRO A 47 -19.20 39.82 15.86
CA PRO A 47 -20.19 38.93 15.27
C PRO A 47 -20.78 37.95 16.27
N ASN A 48 -22.05 37.58 16.07
CA ASN A 48 -22.63 36.43 16.75
C ASN A 48 -22.08 35.14 16.12
N ILE A 49 -21.73 34.16 16.94
CA ILE A 49 -21.24 32.86 16.47
C ILE A 49 -22.31 31.82 16.79
N ASP A 50 -22.77 31.10 15.78
CA ASP A 50 -23.73 30.02 15.98
C ASP A 50 -23.05 28.74 16.52
N LYS A 51 -23.85 27.68 16.71
CA LYS A 51 -23.37 26.40 17.27
C LYS A 51 -22.34 25.67 16.39
N ILE A 52 -22.21 26.11 15.14
CA ILE A 52 -21.40 25.50 14.08
C ILE A 52 -20.25 26.44 13.65
N GLY A 53 -20.02 27.53 14.40
CA GLY A 53 -18.90 28.43 14.19
C GLY A 53 -19.10 29.49 13.12
N ARG A 54 -20.30 29.59 12.52
CA ARG A 54 -20.59 30.60 11.49
C ARG A 54 -20.81 31.95 12.12
N LEU A 55 -20.35 32.99 11.42
CA LEU A 55 -20.46 34.36 11.87
C LEU A 55 -21.76 34.98 11.34
N HIS A 56 -22.46 35.69 12.22
CA HIS A 56 -23.70 36.41 11.92
C HIS A 56 -23.59 37.86 12.36
N ALA A 57 -24.17 38.76 11.54
CA ALA A 57 -24.27 40.16 11.86
C ALA A 57 -25.11 40.37 13.15
N PRO A 58 -24.60 41.07 14.18
CA PRO A 58 -25.31 41.30 15.43
C PRO A 58 -26.41 42.37 15.32
N CYS A 59 -26.33 43.23 14.30
CA CYS A 59 -27.23 44.37 14.07
C CYS A 59 -27.44 44.63 12.57
N ASN A 60 -28.37 45.53 12.24
CA ASN A 60 -28.55 46.02 10.87
C ASN A 60 -27.43 47.00 10.50
N GLY A 61 -27.01 46.98 9.24
CA GLY A 61 -25.93 47.83 8.76
C GLY A 61 -24.55 47.36 9.19
N TYR A 62 -24.42 46.10 9.60
CA TYR A 62 -23.13 45.53 9.99
C TYR A 62 -22.23 45.44 8.76
N THR A 63 -20.97 45.85 8.90
CA THR A 63 -20.01 45.92 7.79
C THR A 63 -18.91 44.88 7.96
N VAL A 64 -18.40 44.42 6.82
CA VAL A 64 -17.22 43.56 6.78
C VAL A 64 -15.97 44.46 6.78
N PRO A 65 -15.01 44.26 7.69
CA PRO A 65 -13.78 45.05 7.71
C PRO A 65 -13.03 44.91 6.39
N GLN A 66 -12.36 45.98 5.95
CA GLN A 66 -11.50 45.91 4.77
C GLN A 66 -10.28 45.05 5.07
N PHE A 67 -10.36 43.77 4.72
CA PHE A 67 -9.33 42.76 5.00
C PHE A 67 -8.03 42.94 4.19
N SER A 68 -7.68 44.12 3.68
CA SER A 68 -6.52 44.34 2.78
C SER A 68 -5.19 43.80 3.34
N LYS A 69 -5.05 43.68 4.67
CA LYS A 69 -3.88 43.09 5.36
C LYS A 69 -3.93 41.57 5.56
N PHE A 70 -5.09 40.95 5.41
CA PHE A 70 -5.34 39.49 5.53
C PHE A 70 -5.64 38.83 4.17
N LEU A 71 -5.94 39.64 3.15
CA LEU A 71 -6.33 39.24 1.80
C LEU A 71 -5.15 38.93 0.87
N GLU A 72 -3.93 39.37 1.17
CA GLU A 72 -2.76 39.04 0.32
C GLU A 72 -2.51 37.52 0.25
N ASP A 73 -2.88 36.77 1.30
CA ASP A 73 -2.82 35.30 1.34
C ASP A 73 -4.18 34.61 1.16
N ALA A 74 -5.30 35.34 1.27
CA ALA A 74 -6.65 34.76 1.18
C ALA A 74 -7.17 34.78 -0.27
N LYS A 75 -6.85 33.72 -1.02
CA LYS A 75 -7.38 33.44 -2.38
C LYS A 75 -8.90 33.22 -2.47
N GLY A 76 -9.70 33.58 -1.46
CA GLY A 76 -11.02 32.99 -1.26
C GLY A 76 -12.12 33.92 -0.78
N PHE A 77 -12.12 35.20 -1.16
CA PHE A 77 -13.39 35.89 -1.28
C PHE A 77 -13.73 35.98 -2.77
N GLU A 78 -14.74 35.23 -3.21
CA GLU A 78 -15.26 35.31 -4.58
C GLU A 78 -15.86 36.69 -4.88
N ASP A 79 -16.32 37.41 -3.85
CA ASP A 79 -16.97 38.71 -3.96
C ASP A 79 -16.31 39.83 -3.14
N ASN A 80 -16.34 41.04 -3.70
CA ASN A 80 -15.86 42.25 -3.05
C ASN A 80 -16.93 42.85 -2.11
N TYR A 81 -16.89 42.49 -0.83
CA TYR A 81 -17.84 42.96 0.20
C TYR A 81 -17.55 44.37 0.75
N LYS A 82 -16.66 45.15 0.11
CA LYS A 82 -16.15 46.45 0.63
C LYS A 82 -17.24 47.46 1.01
N ASN A 83 -18.41 47.39 0.38
CA ASN A 83 -19.55 48.27 0.65
C ASN A 83 -20.82 47.51 1.05
N ALA A 84 -20.70 46.21 1.37
CA ALA A 84 -21.84 45.40 1.74
C ALA A 84 -22.28 45.75 3.18
N LEU A 85 -23.60 45.95 3.34
CA LEU A 85 -24.25 46.14 4.63
C LEU A 85 -25.11 44.92 4.90
N PHE A 86 -24.90 44.29 6.04
CA PHE A 86 -25.60 43.08 6.45
C PHE A 86 -26.72 43.41 7.43
N SER A 87 -27.83 42.72 7.29
CA SER A 87 -28.96 42.79 8.21
C SER A 87 -28.69 41.95 9.46
N LYS A 88 -29.35 42.28 10.58
CA LYS A 88 -29.22 41.51 11.82
C LYS A 88 -29.55 40.03 11.58
N GLY A 89 -28.65 39.15 11.99
CA GLY A 89 -28.75 37.70 11.85
C GLY A 89 -28.29 37.15 10.49
N GLU A 90 -27.98 38.01 9.53
CA GLU A 90 -27.46 37.61 8.22
C GLU A 90 -26.07 36.99 8.35
N PHE A 91 -25.79 35.98 7.52
CA PHE A 91 -24.48 35.34 7.46
C PHE A 91 -23.46 36.32 6.88
N ILE A 92 -22.32 36.47 7.56
CA ILE A 92 -21.22 37.33 7.10
C ILE A 92 -20.05 36.46 6.63
N PRO A 93 -19.35 36.88 5.56
CA PRO A 93 -18.36 36.02 4.91
C PRO A 93 -17.09 35.87 5.75
N TYR A 94 -16.40 34.73 5.57
CA TYR A 94 -15.24 34.32 6.35
C TYR A 94 -13.98 34.23 5.47
N PRO A 95 -12.79 34.66 5.95
CA PRO A 95 -11.55 34.52 5.20
C PRO A 95 -11.14 33.05 5.04
N MET A 96 -11.33 32.52 3.82
CA MET A 96 -10.90 31.18 3.42
C MET A 96 -9.37 31.11 3.31
N SER A 97 -8.75 30.07 3.89
CA SER A 97 -7.35 29.69 3.62
C SER A 97 -7.26 28.38 2.86
N ASP A 98 -6.08 28.08 2.32
CA ASP A 98 -5.78 26.87 1.53
C ASP A 98 -6.10 25.54 2.24
N ASP A 99 -6.02 25.49 3.57
CA ASP A 99 -6.60 24.41 4.37
C ASP A 99 -7.98 24.88 4.89
N TYR A 100 -9.05 24.40 4.27
CA TYR A 100 -10.45 24.69 4.59
C TYR A 100 -10.71 24.59 6.10
N ASP A 101 -11.40 25.60 6.67
CA ASP A 101 -11.41 25.82 8.12
C ASP A 101 -11.84 24.59 8.93
N TYR A 102 -11.15 24.42 10.04
CA TYR A 102 -11.37 23.45 11.09
C TYR A 102 -12.85 23.28 11.51
N PHE A 103 -13.70 24.31 11.35
CA PHE A 103 -15.13 24.27 11.69
C PHE A 103 -16.12 24.81 10.64
N THR A 104 -15.72 25.54 9.60
CA THR A 104 -16.73 26.26 8.77
C THR A 104 -17.54 25.34 7.84
N MET A 105 -17.13 24.08 7.64
CA MET A 105 -17.96 23.05 7.00
C MET A 105 -18.85 22.26 7.98
N LEU A 106 -18.68 22.37 9.31
CA LEU A 106 -19.51 21.63 10.29
C LEU A 106 -20.94 22.16 10.44
N GLY A 107 -21.24 23.25 9.74
CA GLY A 107 -22.61 23.74 9.60
C GLY A 107 -23.46 22.99 8.59
N ASP A 108 -22.82 22.23 7.70
CA ASP A 108 -23.48 21.22 6.90
C ASP A 108 -23.11 19.88 7.54
N ARG A 109 -24.10 19.14 8.05
CA ARG A 109 -23.86 17.81 8.62
C ARG A 109 -23.37 16.82 7.55
N THR A 110 -23.33 17.22 6.28
CA THR A 110 -22.63 16.47 5.24
C THR A 110 -21.13 16.73 5.35
N LYS A 111 -20.45 15.76 5.95
CA LYS A 111 -19.00 15.60 5.88
C LYS A 111 -18.55 15.60 4.42
N HIS A 112 -18.14 16.75 3.90
CA HIS A 112 -17.59 16.86 2.55
C HIS A 112 -16.14 16.43 2.56
N TYR A 113 -15.91 15.14 2.32
CA TYR A 113 -14.56 14.64 2.14
C TYR A 113 -14.03 15.05 0.76
N SER A 114 -13.14 16.04 0.74
CA SER A 114 -12.54 16.55 -0.50
C SER A 114 -11.43 15.66 -1.05
N PHE A 115 -10.89 14.75 -0.24
CA PHE A 115 -9.76 13.90 -0.60
C PHE A 115 -10.07 12.42 -0.36
N GLU A 116 -9.70 11.57 -1.32
CA GLU A 116 -9.91 10.13 -1.27
C GLU A 116 -8.64 9.41 -1.76
N PHE A 117 -8.23 8.35 -1.06
CA PHE A 117 -7.32 7.35 -1.62
C PHE A 117 -7.85 5.94 -1.35
N ARG A 118 -7.44 5.00 -2.21
CA ARG A 118 -7.89 3.61 -2.16
C ARG A 118 -6.70 2.67 -2.16
N ILE A 119 -6.77 1.65 -1.30
CA ILE A 119 -5.71 0.66 -1.17
C ILE A 119 -6.30 -0.75 -0.97
N GLN A 120 -5.64 -1.76 -1.52
CA GLN A 120 -5.92 -3.16 -1.20
C GLN A 120 -5.29 -3.51 0.14
N VAL A 121 -5.98 -4.26 1.00
CA VAL A 121 -5.48 -4.75 2.30
C VAL A 121 -5.89 -6.20 2.55
N SER A 122 -5.14 -6.89 3.40
CA SER A 122 -5.44 -8.25 3.88
C SER A 122 -6.40 -8.25 5.07
N GLU A 123 -6.99 -9.41 5.38
CA GLU A 123 -7.91 -9.59 6.51
C GLU A 123 -7.39 -9.04 7.86
N LYS A 124 -6.12 -9.29 8.19
CA LYS A 124 -5.52 -8.78 9.42
C LYS A 124 -5.38 -7.25 9.44
N GLU A 125 -5.17 -6.64 8.27
CA GLU A 125 -5.09 -5.19 8.13
C GLU A 125 -6.48 -4.55 8.19
N ILE A 126 -7.53 -5.27 7.74
CA ILE A 126 -8.92 -4.85 7.86
C ILE A 126 -9.30 -4.67 9.33
N GLU A 127 -9.03 -5.66 10.18
CA GLU A 127 -9.36 -5.60 11.61
C GLU A 127 -8.75 -4.36 12.30
N VAL A 128 -7.49 -4.04 11.97
CA VAL A 128 -6.81 -2.86 12.53
C VAL A 128 -7.48 -1.57 12.03
N LEU A 129 -7.83 -1.50 10.74
CA LEU A 129 -8.47 -0.32 10.16
C LEU A 129 -9.91 -0.12 10.62
N GLU A 130 -10.64 -1.20 10.89
CA GLU A 130 -11.98 -1.14 11.49
C GLU A 130 -11.92 -0.58 12.91
N SER A 131 -10.91 -0.94 13.69
CA SER A 131 -10.79 -0.49 15.08
C SER A 131 -10.52 1.01 15.25
N ILE A 132 -10.03 1.68 14.20
CA ILE A 132 -9.73 3.13 14.22
C ILE A 132 -10.77 3.97 13.47
N ASN A 133 -11.77 3.35 12.85
CA ASN A 133 -12.79 4.04 12.08
C ASN A 133 -13.83 4.62 13.03
N CYS A 134 -13.73 5.90 13.36
CA CYS A 134 -14.68 6.57 14.24
C CYS A 134 -15.22 7.88 13.64
N GLU A 135 -16.42 8.26 14.06
CA GLU A 135 -17.12 9.42 13.51
C GLU A 135 -16.47 10.76 13.92
N ASP A 136 -15.69 10.81 14.99
CA ASP A 136 -15.13 12.07 15.49
C ASP A 136 -13.80 12.46 14.85
N LYS A 137 -13.32 11.68 13.88
CA LYS A 137 -12.03 11.92 13.21
C LYS A 137 -12.18 12.68 11.90
N PRO A 138 -11.12 13.40 11.46
CA PRO A 138 -11.11 14.16 10.22
C PRO A 138 -10.96 13.28 8.97
N PHE A 139 -11.24 11.99 9.11
CA PHE A 139 -11.21 10.99 8.06
C PHE A 139 -12.32 9.96 8.28
N SER A 140 -12.66 9.21 7.24
CA SER A 140 -13.47 8.00 7.33
C SER A 140 -12.85 6.88 6.52
N ILE A 141 -13.11 5.66 6.98
CA ILE A 141 -12.65 4.44 6.35
C ILE A 141 -13.88 3.66 5.89
N SER A 142 -13.86 3.20 4.64
CA SER A 142 -14.91 2.37 4.07
C SER A 142 -14.32 1.16 3.36
N PHE A 143 -14.99 0.03 3.51
CA PHE A 143 -14.57 -1.24 2.94
C PHE A 143 -15.49 -1.58 1.78
N SER A 144 -14.90 -2.02 0.67
CA SER A 144 -15.65 -2.37 -0.54
C SER A 144 -15.45 -3.84 -0.90
N ARG A 145 -15.44 -4.17 -2.20
CA ARG A 145 -15.36 -5.55 -2.70
C ARG A 145 -14.24 -6.33 -2.01
N SER A 146 -14.59 -7.52 -1.50
CA SER A 146 -13.65 -8.49 -0.94
C SER A 146 -13.52 -9.73 -1.83
N TRP A 147 -12.39 -10.41 -1.74
CA TRP A 147 -12.10 -11.64 -2.49
C TRP A 147 -11.05 -12.48 -1.77
N ASN A 148 -10.95 -13.78 -2.13
CA ASN A 148 -9.94 -14.68 -1.60
C ASN A 148 -8.83 -14.88 -2.63
N PHE A 149 -7.56 -14.77 -2.21
CA PHE A 149 -6.40 -15.08 -3.02
C PHE A 149 -5.38 -15.86 -2.18
N ARG A 150 -5.02 -17.07 -2.62
CA ARG A 150 -4.09 -17.97 -1.91
C ARG A 150 -4.48 -18.19 -0.44
N ASN A 151 -5.75 -18.49 -0.17
CA ASN A 151 -6.33 -18.67 1.18
C ASN A 151 -6.23 -17.44 2.10
N VAL A 152 -5.96 -16.26 1.55
CA VAL A 152 -6.00 -14.99 2.28
C VAL A 152 -7.14 -14.14 1.72
N LYS A 153 -7.99 -13.62 2.61
CA LYS A 153 -9.05 -12.68 2.26
C LYS A 153 -8.46 -11.28 2.11
N TYR A 154 -8.82 -10.61 1.02
CA TYR A 154 -8.45 -9.24 0.70
C TYR A 154 -9.70 -8.38 0.52
N SER A 155 -9.54 -7.09 0.77
CA SER A 155 -10.56 -6.08 0.47
C SER A 155 -9.91 -4.80 -0.04
N TYR A 156 -10.68 -4.03 -0.81
CA TYR A 156 -10.33 -2.65 -1.08
C TYR A 156 -10.87 -1.75 0.03
N VAL A 157 -9.98 -0.98 0.63
CA VAL A 157 -10.27 0.08 1.58
C VAL A 157 -10.17 1.42 0.88
N THR A 158 -11.18 2.26 1.10
CA THR A 158 -11.21 3.65 0.69
C THR A 158 -11.17 4.52 1.94
N ILE A 159 -10.15 5.38 2.01
CA ILE A 159 -9.97 6.34 3.10
C ILE A 159 -10.24 7.73 2.53
N ARG A 160 -11.13 8.44 3.20
CA ARG A 160 -11.56 9.79 2.85
C ARG A 160 -11.20 10.75 3.96
N SER A 161 -10.84 11.98 3.63
CA SER A 161 -10.37 12.97 4.61
C SER A 161 -10.81 14.38 4.27
N PHE A 162 -11.02 15.20 5.29
CA PHE A 162 -11.38 16.62 5.13
C PHE A 162 -10.17 17.46 4.71
N TRP A 163 -9.04 17.22 5.37
CA TRP A 163 -7.84 18.02 5.17
C TRP A 163 -6.85 17.28 4.28
N LYS A 164 -6.23 18.05 3.40
CA LYS A 164 -5.19 17.56 2.50
C LYS A 164 -3.98 17.00 3.26
N THR A 165 -3.66 17.59 4.41
CA THR A 165 -2.57 17.14 5.29
C THR A 165 -2.87 15.77 5.89
N VAL A 166 -4.10 15.53 6.36
CA VAL A 166 -4.54 14.19 6.81
C VAL A 166 -4.50 13.19 5.66
N HIS A 167 -4.96 13.58 4.46
CA HIS A 167 -4.88 12.73 3.28
C HIS A 167 -3.46 12.23 3.01
N TYR A 168 -2.49 13.16 2.98
CA TYR A 168 -1.09 12.82 2.73
C TYR A 168 -0.48 11.97 3.84
N GLU A 169 -0.83 12.25 5.11
CA GLU A 169 -0.38 11.44 6.23
C GLU A 169 -0.72 9.96 6.00
N PHE A 170 -1.95 9.67 5.60
CA PHE A 170 -2.31 8.30 5.27
C PHE A 170 -1.61 7.80 3.99
N ALA A 171 -1.68 8.55 2.88
CA ALA A 171 -1.15 8.10 1.59
C ALA A 171 0.35 7.75 1.65
N ASP A 172 1.15 8.61 2.26
CA ASP A 172 2.61 8.48 2.33
C ASP A 172 3.04 7.33 3.24
N ASN A 173 2.39 7.17 4.40
CA ASN A 173 2.67 6.06 5.31
C ASN A 173 2.31 4.71 4.68
N PHE A 174 1.15 4.62 4.02
CA PHE A 174 0.74 3.39 3.34
C PHE A 174 1.67 3.04 2.18
N GLN A 175 2.11 4.03 1.41
CA GLN A 175 3.10 3.82 0.34
C GLN A 175 4.42 3.31 0.89
N SER A 176 4.91 3.91 1.97
CA SER A 176 6.16 3.51 2.65
C SER A 176 6.08 2.09 3.20
N TYR A 177 4.98 1.75 3.88
CA TYR A 177 4.73 0.40 4.37
C TYR A 177 4.72 -0.64 3.25
N ARG A 178 4.06 -0.34 2.11
CA ARG A 178 4.04 -1.23 0.94
C ARG A 178 5.44 -1.48 0.37
N GLN A 179 6.31 -0.48 0.39
CA GLN A 179 7.70 -0.64 -0.04
C GLN A 179 8.47 -1.54 0.93
N ILE A 180 8.31 -1.35 2.24
CA ILE A 180 8.95 -2.18 3.28
C ILE A 180 8.55 -3.65 3.13
N ILE A 181 7.27 -3.95 2.96
CA ILE A 181 6.79 -5.34 2.80
C ILE A 181 7.38 -5.99 1.54
N LYS A 182 7.38 -5.29 0.40
CA LYS A 182 7.97 -5.80 -0.85
C LYS A 182 9.45 -6.10 -0.69
N GLU A 183 10.18 -5.24 0.02
CA GLU A 183 11.61 -5.44 0.26
C GLU A 183 11.86 -6.64 1.18
N GLN A 184 11.08 -6.80 2.24
CA GLN A 184 11.16 -7.96 3.14
C GLN A 184 10.89 -9.28 2.40
N GLU A 185 9.86 -9.33 1.56
CA GLU A 185 9.56 -10.49 0.72
C GLU A 185 10.73 -10.82 -0.23
N ARG A 186 11.34 -9.80 -0.83
CA ARG A 186 12.51 -9.96 -1.70
C ARG A 186 13.71 -10.54 -0.94
N LEU A 187 14.02 -9.99 0.23
CA LEU A 187 15.13 -10.45 1.07
C LEU A 187 14.91 -11.88 1.57
N GLU A 188 13.68 -12.23 1.94
CA GLU A 188 13.36 -13.60 2.35
C GLU A 188 13.48 -14.60 1.20
N GLN A 189 13.02 -14.23 0.00
CA GLN A 189 13.20 -15.07 -1.19
C GLN A 189 14.68 -15.31 -1.51
N GLU A 190 15.51 -14.26 -1.40
CA GLU A 190 16.95 -14.42 -1.61
C GLU A 190 17.60 -15.25 -0.50
N ARG A 191 17.21 -15.07 0.76
CA ARG A 191 17.67 -15.92 1.87
C ARG A 191 17.35 -17.39 1.62
N LEU A 192 16.10 -17.70 1.25
CA LEU A 192 15.67 -19.06 0.93
C LEU A 192 16.41 -19.63 -0.30
N ARG A 193 16.71 -18.80 -1.29
CA ARG A 193 17.52 -19.19 -2.46
C ARG A 193 18.94 -19.55 -2.06
N LEU A 194 19.59 -18.72 -1.23
CA LEU A 194 20.94 -18.96 -0.73
C LEU A 194 21.00 -20.21 0.16
N GLU A 195 20.02 -20.40 1.04
CA GLU A 195 19.91 -21.63 1.86
C GLU A 195 19.74 -22.88 1.00
N ARG A 196 19.00 -22.81 -0.11
CA ARG A 196 18.87 -23.92 -1.06
C ARG A 196 20.20 -24.22 -1.76
N LEU A 197 20.92 -23.20 -2.19
CA LEU A 197 22.23 -23.36 -2.84
C LEU A 197 23.26 -23.94 -1.86
N ALA A 198 23.30 -23.47 -0.62
CA ALA A 198 24.22 -23.96 0.41
C ALA A 198 24.02 -25.44 0.78
N LYS A 199 22.82 -25.99 0.56
CA LYS A 199 22.50 -27.40 0.80
C LYS A 199 22.88 -28.32 -0.36
N LYS A 200 23.23 -27.77 -1.53
CA LYS A 200 23.62 -28.59 -2.67
C LYS A 200 25.04 -29.12 -2.50
N GLY A 201 25.18 -30.43 -2.63
CA GLY A 201 26.47 -31.09 -2.76
C GLY A 201 27.06 -30.94 -4.16
N LYS A 202 28.25 -31.51 -4.36
CA LYS A 202 28.91 -31.52 -5.67
C LYS A 202 28.17 -32.41 -6.66
N ALA A 203 27.99 -31.93 -7.87
CA ALA A 203 27.46 -32.70 -8.98
C ALA A 203 28.49 -33.76 -9.44
N PRO A 204 28.03 -34.90 -9.99
CA PRO A 204 28.89 -35.93 -10.54
C PRO A 204 29.70 -35.41 -11.73
N VAL A 205 30.89 -35.97 -11.93
CA VAL A 205 31.78 -35.65 -13.07
C VAL A 205 32.29 -36.95 -13.68
N GLY A 206 32.33 -37.03 -15.01
CA GLY A 206 32.75 -38.24 -15.72
C GLY A 206 31.63 -39.26 -15.84
N VAL A 207 31.97 -40.55 -15.92
CA VAL A 207 30.97 -41.62 -16.06
C VAL A 207 30.53 -42.08 -14.68
N ASP A 208 29.25 -41.90 -14.34
CA ASP A 208 28.71 -42.29 -13.04
C ASP A 208 27.26 -42.78 -13.15
N THR A 209 26.78 -43.46 -12.11
CA THR A 209 25.38 -43.88 -11.96
C THR A 209 24.72 -43.08 -10.86
N VAL A 210 23.66 -42.35 -11.20
CA VAL A 210 22.96 -41.46 -10.28
C VAL A 210 21.52 -41.87 -10.10
N SER A 211 20.99 -41.63 -8.91
CA SER A 211 19.57 -41.74 -8.59
C SER A 211 19.04 -40.39 -8.12
N GLY A 212 17.85 -40.02 -8.58
CA GLY A 212 17.25 -38.73 -8.23
C GLY A 212 15.80 -38.59 -8.67
N THR A 213 15.21 -37.46 -8.32
CA THR A 213 13.83 -37.12 -8.63
C THR A 213 13.76 -36.15 -9.80
N VAL A 214 12.86 -36.40 -10.75
CA VAL A 214 12.60 -35.49 -11.87
C VAL A 214 11.88 -34.25 -11.36
N ILE A 215 12.52 -33.10 -11.43
CA ILE A 215 11.96 -31.82 -10.94
C ILE A 215 11.44 -30.92 -12.06
N SER A 216 11.85 -31.16 -13.30
CA SER A 216 11.32 -30.41 -14.45
C SER A 216 11.50 -31.17 -15.76
N LEU A 217 10.47 -31.08 -16.61
CA LEU A 217 10.50 -31.57 -17.99
C LEU A 217 10.29 -30.41 -18.96
N LYS A 218 11.17 -30.31 -19.96
CA LYS A 218 11.09 -29.28 -21.01
C LYS A 218 11.15 -29.90 -22.39
N ASN A 219 10.10 -29.71 -23.16
CA ASN A 219 10.08 -30.10 -24.57
C ASN A 219 10.79 -29.05 -25.43
N VAL A 220 11.72 -29.51 -26.28
CA VAL A 220 12.53 -28.67 -27.16
C VAL A 220 12.59 -29.34 -28.53
N PHE A 221 12.40 -28.58 -29.61
CA PHE A 221 12.64 -29.06 -30.96
C PHE A 221 14.13 -28.94 -31.29
N ASP A 222 14.69 -29.99 -31.89
CA ASP A 222 16.04 -29.88 -32.46
C ASP A 222 16.02 -29.17 -33.83
N SER A 223 17.21 -28.87 -34.36
CA SER A 223 17.38 -28.17 -35.64
C SER A 223 16.78 -28.90 -36.85
N PHE A 224 16.39 -30.16 -36.69
CA PHE A 224 15.73 -30.99 -37.70
C PHE A 224 14.22 -31.15 -37.44
N GLY A 225 13.67 -30.43 -36.45
CA GLY A 225 12.25 -30.47 -36.10
C GLY A 225 11.85 -31.66 -35.23
N ASN A 226 12.78 -32.47 -34.73
CA ASN A 226 12.44 -33.58 -33.84
C ASN A 226 12.19 -33.08 -32.42
N LEU A 227 11.09 -33.53 -31.81
CA LEU A 227 10.76 -33.23 -30.43
C LEU A 227 11.69 -34.02 -29.48
N LYS A 228 12.45 -33.31 -28.65
CA LYS A 228 13.25 -33.89 -27.56
C LYS A 228 12.78 -33.36 -26.22
N THR A 229 12.54 -34.27 -25.29
CA THR A 229 12.26 -33.91 -23.89
C THR A 229 13.59 -33.81 -23.14
N LYS A 230 13.88 -32.65 -22.56
CA LYS A 230 14.97 -32.46 -21.60
C LYS A 230 14.44 -32.65 -20.19
N MET A 231 15.28 -33.22 -19.33
CA MET A 231 14.95 -33.59 -17.96
C MET A 231 15.95 -32.93 -17.02
N LEU A 232 15.43 -32.31 -15.96
CA LEU A 232 16.20 -31.84 -14.82
C LEU A 232 15.93 -32.78 -13.64
N VAL A 233 16.99 -33.35 -13.09
CA VAL A 233 16.91 -34.32 -11.98
C VAL A 233 17.64 -33.75 -10.77
N GLU A 234 16.98 -33.75 -9.62
CA GLU A 234 17.59 -33.46 -8.32
C GLU A 234 18.11 -34.76 -7.70
N LEU A 235 19.41 -34.81 -7.38
CA LEU A 235 20.04 -35.95 -6.74
C LEU A 235 19.84 -35.92 -5.21
N GLU A 236 20.17 -37.00 -4.52
CA GLU A 236 20.06 -37.10 -3.05
C GLU A 236 20.82 -35.97 -2.32
N ASN A 237 21.99 -35.60 -2.82
CA ASN A 237 22.80 -34.51 -2.29
C ASN A 237 22.30 -33.11 -2.70
N LYS A 238 21.11 -32.99 -3.30
CA LYS A 238 20.51 -31.73 -3.80
C LYS A 238 21.27 -31.06 -4.96
N SER A 239 22.34 -31.65 -5.46
CA SER A 239 22.90 -31.26 -6.76
C SER A 239 21.91 -31.61 -7.87
N THR A 240 22.12 -31.00 -9.03
CA THR A 240 21.18 -31.15 -10.15
C THR A 240 21.89 -31.58 -11.41
N VAL A 241 21.25 -32.48 -12.17
CA VAL A 241 21.78 -32.93 -13.46
C VAL A 241 20.75 -32.68 -14.55
N PHE A 242 21.21 -32.14 -15.69
CA PHE A 242 20.35 -31.77 -16.81
C PHE A 242 20.78 -32.42 -18.11
N GLY A 243 19.82 -32.95 -18.86
CA GLY A 243 20.14 -33.60 -20.12
C GLY A 243 18.91 -34.03 -20.89
N ILE A 244 19.14 -34.79 -21.96
CA ILE A 244 18.04 -35.34 -22.77
C ILE A 244 17.47 -36.55 -22.02
N ARG A 245 16.13 -36.65 -21.97
CA ARG A 245 15.44 -37.80 -21.41
C ARG A 245 15.94 -39.08 -22.11
N PRO A 246 16.33 -40.13 -21.37
CA PRO A 246 16.75 -41.38 -21.98
C PRO A 246 15.67 -41.95 -22.90
N ALA A 247 16.05 -42.38 -24.11
CA ALA A 247 15.10 -42.85 -25.13
C ALA A 247 14.29 -44.10 -24.70
N ARG A 248 14.80 -44.87 -23.72
CA ARG A 248 14.10 -46.03 -23.14
C ARG A 248 12.90 -45.63 -22.26
N ILE A 249 12.86 -44.40 -21.75
CA ILE A 249 11.73 -43.90 -20.97
C ILE A 249 10.73 -43.24 -21.91
N LYS A 250 9.56 -43.87 -22.09
CA LYS A 250 8.48 -43.34 -22.94
C LYS A 250 7.67 -42.26 -22.25
N GLU A 251 7.34 -42.49 -20.98
CA GLU A 251 6.56 -41.59 -20.13
C GLU A 251 7.30 -41.37 -18.81
N VAL A 252 7.40 -40.11 -18.40
CA VAL A 252 7.98 -39.67 -17.12
C VAL A 252 7.27 -38.39 -16.74
N LYS A 253 7.02 -38.20 -15.45
CA LYS A 253 6.36 -37.04 -14.86
C LYS A 253 7.29 -36.38 -13.85
N GLU A 254 7.00 -35.13 -13.54
CA GLU A 254 7.65 -34.44 -12.43
C GLU A 254 7.25 -35.14 -11.12
N GLY A 255 8.22 -35.44 -10.27
CA GLY A 255 8.07 -36.24 -9.05
C GLY A 255 8.59 -37.68 -9.16
N ASP A 256 8.73 -38.22 -10.37
CA ASP A 256 9.18 -39.60 -10.57
C ASP A 256 10.65 -39.78 -10.15
N LYS A 257 10.97 -40.97 -9.62
CA LYS A 257 12.36 -41.35 -9.32
C LYS A 257 12.97 -42.08 -10.51
N VAL A 258 14.17 -41.64 -10.89
CA VAL A 258 14.94 -42.21 -12.00
C VAL A 258 16.34 -42.56 -11.52
N THR A 259 16.83 -43.72 -11.94
CA THR A 259 18.25 -44.10 -11.81
C THR A 259 18.81 -44.35 -13.18
N PHE A 260 19.96 -43.75 -13.50
CA PHE A 260 20.61 -43.95 -14.79
C PHE A 260 22.13 -43.73 -14.71
N THR A 261 22.85 -44.39 -15.61
CA THR A 261 24.28 -44.17 -15.83
C THR A 261 24.48 -43.20 -16.99
N ALA A 262 25.29 -42.15 -16.83
CA ALA A 262 25.59 -41.21 -17.92
C ALA A 262 27.00 -40.66 -17.81
N THR A 263 27.43 -39.94 -18.83
CA THR A 263 28.62 -39.09 -18.76
C THR A 263 28.21 -37.68 -18.36
N PHE A 264 28.78 -37.17 -17.26
CA PHE A 264 28.49 -35.86 -16.68
C PHE A 264 29.63 -34.89 -16.97
N ASP A 265 29.28 -33.78 -17.60
CA ASP A 265 30.15 -32.63 -17.82
C ASP A 265 29.93 -31.61 -16.69
N SER A 266 31.01 -31.25 -16.00
CA SER A 266 30.98 -30.19 -14.98
C SER A 266 30.64 -28.84 -15.61
N THR A 267 29.94 -28.00 -14.86
CA THR A 267 29.73 -26.58 -15.21
C THR A 267 30.59 -25.68 -14.33
N ASP A 268 30.55 -24.36 -14.57
CA ASP A 268 31.17 -23.37 -13.68
C ASP A 268 30.53 -23.41 -12.27
N ASP A 269 29.31 -23.92 -12.15
CA ASP A 269 28.63 -24.26 -10.89
C ASP A 269 28.91 -25.74 -10.55
N ASP A 270 29.64 -26.00 -9.47
CA ASP A 270 29.99 -27.35 -9.03
C ASP A 270 28.78 -28.13 -8.47
N THR A 271 27.61 -27.50 -8.36
CA THR A 271 26.34 -28.11 -7.94
C THR A 271 25.44 -28.50 -9.12
N HIS A 272 25.87 -28.21 -10.36
CA HIS A 272 25.15 -28.56 -11.58
C HIS A 272 26.05 -29.28 -12.60
N ALA A 273 25.51 -30.33 -13.22
CA ALA A 273 26.19 -31.01 -14.33
C ALA A 273 25.25 -31.29 -15.51
N PHE A 274 25.80 -31.23 -16.72
CA PHE A 274 25.08 -31.69 -17.90
C PHE A 274 25.40 -33.15 -18.16
N TYR A 275 24.39 -33.97 -18.47
CA TYR A 275 24.63 -35.38 -18.79
C TYR A 275 24.38 -35.69 -20.26
N LYS A 276 25.18 -36.63 -20.78
CA LYS A 276 25.11 -37.14 -22.14
C LYS A 276 25.02 -38.67 -22.14
N SER A 277 24.40 -39.20 -23.18
CA SER A 277 24.33 -40.65 -23.44
C SER A 277 23.86 -41.51 -22.26
N PRO A 278 22.68 -41.23 -21.67
CA PRO A 278 22.19 -42.01 -20.54
C PRO A 278 21.91 -43.48 -20.92
N LYS A 279 22.34 -44.40 -20.07
CA LYS A 279 22.28 -45.87 -20.19
C LYS A 279 21.78 -46.48 -18.87
N GLN A 280 21.43 -47.77 -18.91
CA GLN A 280 21.04 -48.57 -17.73
C GLN A 280 19.99 -47.87 -16.84
N VAL A 281 18.84 -47.60 -17.44
CA VAL A 281 17.80 -46.78 -16.83
C VAL A 281 16.79 -47.65 -16.09
N SER A 282 16.58 -47.38 -14.81
CA SER A 282 15.43 -47.87 -14.04
C SER A 282 14.57 -46.69 -13.57
N PHE A 283 13.28 -46.95 -13.44
CA PHE A 283 12.26 -45.98 -13.07
C PHE A 283 11.31 -46.63 -12.07
N GLU A 284 10.97 -45.90 -11.01
CA GLU A 284 9.92 -46.25 -10.07
C GLU A 284 8.85 -45.17 -10.14
N GLU A 285 7.64 -45.58 -10.54
CA GLU A 285 6.46 -44.70 -10.52
C GLU A 285 6.09 -44.45 -9.07
N GLN A 286 6.08 -43.18 -8.64
CA GLN A 286 5.45 -42.86 -7.37
C GLN A 286 3.93 -42.95 -7.57
N VAL A 287 3.35 -44.03 -7.05
CA VAL A 287 1.89 -44.13 -6.89
C VAL A 287 1.46 -42.99 -5.96
N ALA A 288 0.73 -42.04 -6.53
CA ALA A 288 0.15 -40.90 -5.81
C ALA A 288 -0.85 -41.34 -4.74
#